data_AF-A0A7W4KR40-F1
#
_entry.id   AF-A0A7W4KR40-F1
#
_cell.length_a   1.000
_cell.length_b   1.000
_cell.length_c   1.000
_cell.angle_alpha   90.00
_cell.angle_beta   90.00
_cell.angle_gamma   90.00
#
_symmetry.space_group_name_H-M   'P 1'
#
loop_
_entity.id
_entity.type
_entity.pdbx_description
1 polymer ?
#
loop_
_entity_poly.entity_id
_entity_poly.type
_entity_poly.pdbx_seq_one_letter_code
_entity_poly.pdbx_strand_id
1 'polypeptide(L)'
;MRRGSDLESWWYVQDGKDAFQFRPGKVCHLMNPDINQEIYGMPEYLGALLSASLSHSADMFRKLYYDNGSHAGCIIYIGAAQV
;
A
#
# COMPACT_ATOMS: atom_id res chain seq x y z
N MET A 1 6.34 14.43 -0.88
CA MET A 1 7.75 14.84 -0.99
C MET A 1 8.31 14.27 -2.28
N ARG A 2 9.17 15.00 -3.00
CA ARG A 2 9.75 14.58 -4.27
C ARG A 2 11.25 14.88 -4.29
N ARG A 3 12.07 13.94 -4.75
CA ARG A 3 13.50 14.16 -5.06
C ARG A 3 13.60 14.92 -6.39
N GLY A 4 14.49 15.91 -6.46
CA GLY A 4 14.87 16.57 -7.70
C GLY A 4 15.66 15.64 -8.62
N SER A 5 15.74 15.98 -9.91
CA SER A 5 16.51 15.23 -10.92
C SER A 5 18.03 15.32 -10.72
N ASP A 6 18.48 16.35 -10.01
CA ASP A 6 19.86 16.54 -9.54
C ASP A 6 20.26 15.55 -8.43
N LEU A 7 19.32 14.77 -7.92
CA LEU A 7 19.50 13.88 -6.78
C LEU A 7 20.00 14.59 -5.51
N GLU A 8 19.89 15.91 -5.38
CA GLU A 8 20.28 16.64 -4.17
C GLU A 8 19.11 17.45 -3.59
N SER A 9 18.29 18.00 -4.48
CA SER A 9 17.15 18.81 -4.10
C SER A 9 15.97 17.99 -3.62
N TRP A 10 15.25 18.53 -2.64
CA TRP A 10 14.01 17.96 -2.12
C TRP A 10 12.89 18.98 -2.12
N TRP A 11 11.70 18.52 -2.50
CA TRP A 11 10.54 19.36 -2.67
C TRP A 11 9.32 18.80 -1.93
N TYR A 12 8.55 19.69 -1.31
CA TYR A 12 7.21 19.41 -0.85
C TYR A 12 6.22 20.01 -1.84
N VAL A 13 5.56 19.13 -2.59
CA VAL A 13 4.59 19.48 -3.63
C VAL A 13 3.21 19.05 -3.13
N GLN A 14 2.27 20.00 -3.15
CA GLN A 14 0.86 19.78 -2.83
C GLN A 14 0.04 20.31 -4.01
N ASP A 15 -1.11 19.70 -4.25
CA ASP A 15 -2.04 20.19 -5.25
C ASP A 15 -2.55 21.60 -4.86
N GLY A 16 -2.61 22.52 -5.82
CA GLY A 16 -3.10 23.89 -5.62
C GLY A 16 -2.25 24.81 -4.73
N LYS A 17 -1.01 24.42 -4.37
CA LYS A 17 -0.09 25.26 -3.60
C LYS A 17 1.28 25.33 -4.27
N ASP A 18 2.01 26.41 -4.02
CA ASP A 18 3.39 26.53 -4.47
C ASP A 18 4.27 25.43 -3.88
N ALA A 19 5.17 24.91 -4.72
CA ALA A 19 6.13 23.90 -4.30
C ALA A 19 7.14 24.52 -3.33
N PHE A 20 7.35 23.85 -2.19
CA PHE A 20 8.32 24.28 -1.19
C PHE A 20 9.62 23.50 -1.33
N GLN A 21 10.74 24.19 -1.58
CA GLN A 21 12.07 23.59 -1.63
C GLN A 21 12.69 23.53 -0.23
N PHE A 22 13.22 22.36 0.13
CA PHE A 22 14.03 22.23 1.34
C PHE A 22 15.45 22.69 1.08
N ARG A 23 16.10 23.23 2.12
CA ARG A 23 17.52 23.58 2.06
C ARG A 23 18.37 22.32 1.82
N PRO A 24 19.40 22.37 0.95
CA PRO A 24 20.30 21.25 0.72
C PRO A 24 20.90 20.70 2.03
N GLY A 25 21.02 19.38 2.14
CA GLY A 25 21.58 18.69 3.31
C GLY A 25 20.72 18.74 4.59
N LYS A 26 19.52 19.33 4.57
CA LYS A 26 18.60 19.36 5.73
C LYS A 26 17.58 18.24 5.76
N VAL A 27 17.54 17.42 4.72
CA VAL A 27 16.66 16.24 4.64
C VAL A 27 17.52 14.99 4.86
N CYS A 28 17.14 14.18 5.86
CA CYS A 28 17.62 12.81 5.99
C CYS A 28 16.60 11.89 5.31
N HIS A 29 17.05 11.12 4.32
CA HIS A 29 16.21 10.18 3.59
C HIS A 29 16.58 8.75 3.98
N LEU A 30 15.71 8.12 4.77
CA LEU A 30 15.82 6.71 5.13
C LEU A 30 15.05 5.89 4.10
N MET A 31 15.71 4.93 3.46
CA MET A 31 15.11 4.06 2.46
C MET A 31 15.47 2.61 2.73
N ASN A 32 14.53 1.71 2.43
CA ASN A 32 14.78 0.29 2.41
C ASN A 32 15.31 -0.09 1.02
N PRO A 33 16.42 -0.85 0.94
CA PRO A 33 17.07 -1.13 -0.33
C PRO A 33 16.18 -2.01 -1.23
N ASP A 34 16.10 -1.67 -2.51
CA ASP A 34 15.42 -2.46 -3.55
C ASP A 34 16.16 -2.32 -4.89
N ILE A 35 16.18 -3.39 -5.69
CA ILE A 35 16.90 -3.44 -6.98
C ILE A 35 16.22 -2.56 -8.05
N ASN A 36 14.89 -2.39 -7.96
CA ASN A 36 14.09 -1.68 -8.96
C ASN A 36 13.74 -0.24 -8.53
N GLN A 37 14.05 0.16 -7.29
CA GLN A 37 13.73 1.47 -6.73
C GLN A 37 14.93 2.12 -6.03
N GLU A 38 15.75 2.83 -6.78
CA GLU A 38 16.95 3.51 -6.26
C GLU A 38 16.65 4.79 -5.48
N ILE A 39 15.55 5.49 -5.79
CA ILE A 39 15.29 6.83 -5.26
C ILE A 39 14.53 6.79 -3.94
N TYR A 40 13.56 5.88 -3.78
CA TYR A 40 12.67 5.82 -2.61
C TYR A 40 12.73 4.48 -1.87
N GLY A 41 13.34 3.46 -2.48
CA GLY A 41 13.28 2.10 -1.95
C GLY A 41 11.89 1.46 -2.09
N MET A 42 11.75 0.28 -1.49
CA MET A 42 10.49 -0.46 -1.44
C MET A 42 10.13 -0.79 0.02
N PRO A 43 8.86 -0.60 0.44
CA PRO A 43 8.44 -0.97 1.80
C PRO A 43 8.42 -2.50 1.99
N GLU A 44 8.95 -2.98 3.13
CA GLU A 44 9.04 -4.40 3.46
C GLU A 44 7.67 -5.10 3.56
N TYR A 45 6.64 -4.39 4.02
CA TYR A 45 5.30 -4.94 4.18
C TYR A 45 4.61 -5.25 2.85
N LEU A 46 5.16 -4.81 1.72
CA LEU A 46 4.55 -5.04 0.40
C LEU A 46 4.43 -6.54 0.09
N GLY A 47 5.42 -7.33 0.51
CA GLY A 47 5.37 -8.80 0.42
C GLY A 47 4.33 -9.45 1.34
N ALA A 48 3.94 -8.77 2.43
CA ALA A 48 2.96 -9.26 3.39
C ALA A 48 1.50 -8.92 3.02
N LEU A 49 1.26 -8.14 1.96
CA LEU A 49 -0.08 -7.66 1.59
C LEU A 49 -1.07 -8.81 1.33
N LEU A 50 -0.64 -9.88 0.68
CA LEU A 50 -1.48 -11.05 0.42
C LEU A 50 -1.89 -11.74 1.73
N SER A 51 -0.95 -11.90 2.65
CA SER A 51 -1.23 -12.47 3.98
C SER A 51 -2.19 -11.57 4.77
N ALA A 52 -1.95 -10.25 4.77
CA ALA A 52 -2.82 -9.30 5.46
C ALA A 52 -4.25 -9.31 4.88
N SER A 53 -4.39 -9.39 3.55
CA SER A 53 -5.69 -9.48 2.88
C SER A 53 -6.43 -10.79 3.20
N LEU A 54 -5.72 -11.91 3.24
CA LEU A 54 -6.27 -13.22 3.63
C LEU A 54 -6.72 -13.22 5.10
N SER A 55 -5.90 -12.70 6.01
CA SER A 55 -6.26 -12.56 7.42
C SER A 55 -7.50 -11.69 7.60
N HIS A 56 -7.54 -10.52 6.94
CA HIS A 56 -8.69 -9.64 6.98
C HIS A 56 -9.97 -10.32 6.46
N SER A 57 -9.86 -11.06 5.35
CA SER A 57 -10.99 -11.79 4.76
C SER A 57 -11.50 -12.90 5.70
N ALA A 58 -10.61 -13.59 6.41
CA ALA A 58 -10.97 -14.61 7.39
C ALA A 58 -11.69 -14.01 8.62
N ASP A 59 -11.24 -12.86 9.11
CA ASP A 59 -11.92 -12.16 10.20
C ASP A 59 -13.31 -11.67 9.77
N MET A 60 -13.41 -11.11 8.56
CA MET A 60 -14.68 -10.70 7.98
C MET A 60 -15.64 -11.87 7.79
N PHE A 61 -15.15 -13.02 7.29
CA PHE A 61 -15.92 -14.27 7.21
C PHE A 61 -16.52 -14.63 8.57
N ARG A 62 -15.69 -14.64 9.62
CA ARG A 62 -16.11 -15.01 10.99
C ARG A 62 -17.15 -14.03 11.52
N LYS A 63 -16.95 -12.74 11.30
CA LYS A 63 -17.89 -11.71 11.73
C LYS A 63 -19.26 -11.90 11.05
N LEU A 64 -19.27 -12.02 9.72
CA LEU A 64 -20.50 -12.20 8.95
C LEU A 64 -21.21 -13.51 9.27
N TYR A 65 -20.47 -14.57 9.61
CA TYR A 65 -21.02 -15.84 10.07
C TYR A 65 -21.86 -15.67 11.34
N TYR A 66 -21.36 -14.92 12.32
CA TYR A 66 -22.08 -14.71 13.58
C TYR A 66 -23.20 -13.67 13.45
N ASP A 67 -22.97 -12.58 12.72
CA ASP A 67 -23.94 -11.48 12.59
C ASP A 67 -25.20 -11.90 11.82
N ASN A 68 -25.04 -12.69 10.74
CA ASN A 68 -26.17 -13.05 9.87
C ASN A 68 -26.90 -14.33 10.30
N GLY A 69 -26.40 -15.04 11.33
CA GLY A 69 -27.00 -16.29 11.84
C GLY A 69 -27.14 -17.43 10.82
N SER A 70 -26.57 -17.30 9.63
CA SER A 70 -26.91 -18.12 8.47
C SER A 70 -25.82 -19.13 8.08
N HIS A 71 -25.00 -19.66 9.00
CA HIS A 71 -24.00 -20.75 8.79
C HIS A 71 -23.08 -20.72 7.55
N ALA A 72 -23.23 -19.75 6.66
CA ALA A 72 -22.54 -19.54 5.41
C ALA A 72 -21.68 -18.30 5.66
N GLY A 73 -20.55 -18.53 6.34
CA GLY A 73 -19.60 -17.45 6.64
C GLY A 73 -18.91 -16.92 5.37
N CYS A 74 -19.05 -17.60 4.22
CA CYS A 74 -18.47 -17.22 2.93
C CYS A 74 -19.52 -17.19 1.82
N ILE A 75 -19.17 -16.46 0.76
CA ILE A 75 -19.85 -16.52 -0.54
C ILE A 75 -19.27 -17.69 -1.34
N ILE A 76 -20.14 -18.63 -1.74
CA ILE A 76 -19.85 -19.67 -2.76
C ILE A 76 -20.03 -19.02 -4.13
N TYR A 77 -19.00 -18.99 -4.95
CA TYR A 77 -19.14 -18.68 -6.38
C TYR A 77 -19.40 -19.97 -7.15
N ILE A 78 -20.62 -20.11 -7.70
CA ILE A 78 -20.92 -21.13 -8.71
C ILE A 78 -20.79 -20.45 -10.07
N GLY A 79 -19.70 -20.72 -10.77
CA GLY A 79 -19.58 -20.37 -12.19
C GLY A 79 -20.40 -21.35 -13.02
N ALA A 80 -21.53 -20.91 -13.58
CA ALA A 80 -22.19 -21.68 -14.62
C ALA A 80 -21.39 -21.55 -15.92
N ALA A 81 -20.76 -22.65 -16.33
CA ALA A 81 -20.16 -22.81 -17.64
C ALA A 81 -21.24 -22.73 -18.74
N GLN A 82 -21.03 -21.81 -19.68
CA GLN A 82 -21.39 -21.82 -21.11
C GLN A 82 -22.55 -22.74 -21.57
N VAL A 83 -23.66 -22.10 -21.97
CA VAL A 83 -24.51 -22.47 -23.13
C VAL A 83 -24.91 -21.20 -23.85
#